data_AF-A0A100XY08-F1
#
_entry.id   AF-A0A100XY08-F1
#
_cell.length_a   1.000
_cell.length_b   1.000
_cell.length_c   1.000
_cell.angle_alpha   90.00
_cell.angle_beta   90.00
_cell.angle_gamma   90.00
#
_symmetry.space_group_name_H-M   'P 1'
#
loop_
_entity.id
_entity.type
_entity.pdbx_description
1 polymer ?
#
loop_
_entity_poly.entity_id
_entity_poly.type
_entity_poly.pdbx_seq_one_letter_code
_entity_poly.pdbx_strand_id
1 'polypeptide(L)'
;MVKVAYITLLGRSPWAVVNTYYKLLTRGGKAERIYVFTEERYRHNLPKVVEAIRAISEAYNLHPAIETEVVPDYGFFVADRKFRELFTKLEREGYRMGLDITSGRKALVAAAIVQIREFPVAFIVYMGLLDRDFPDRPYMMIPTHMQPIKNFLGDESEGD
;
A
#
# COMPACT_ATOMS: atom_id res chain seq x y z
N MET A 1 14.37 -8.18 14.30
CA MET A 1 13.68 -7.92 13.01
C MET A 1 13.11 -6.52 13.06
N VAL A 2 13.25 -5.74 11.99
CA VAL A 2 12.64 -4.41 11.88
C VAL A 2 11.13 -4.59 11.74
N LYS A 3 10.34 -3.93 12.59
CA LYS A 3 8.88 -3.99 12.53
C LYS A 3 8.40 -3.09 11.38
N VAL A 4 7.59 -3.63 10.48
CA VAL A 4 7.04 -2.87 9.34
C VAL A 4 5.52 -2.75 9.45
N ALA A 5 5.04 -1.52 9.29
CA ALA A 5 3.63 -1.22 9.08
C ALA A 5 3.43 -0.91 7.59
N TYR A 6 2.55 -1.64 6.92
CA TYR A 6 2.25 -1.48 5.50
C TYR A 6 1.02 -0.60 5.34
N ILE A 7 1.19 0.54 4.66
CA ILE A 7 0.14 1.51 4.38
C ILE A 7 -0.12 1.46 2.89
N THR A 8 -1.34 1.14 2.49
CA THR A 8 -1.76 1.11 1.08
C THR A 8 -2.95 2.03 0.85
N LEU A 9 -3.02 2.57 -0.36
CA LEU A 9 -4.04 3.54 -0.75
C LEU A 9 -5.00 2.89 -1.74
N LEU A 10 -6.28 2.80 -1.37
CA LEU A 10 -7.33 2.27 -2.23
C LEU A 10 -7.99 3.39 -3.04
N GLY A 11 -7.81 3.33 -4.36
CA GLY A 11 -8.51 4.15 -5.34
C GLY A 11 -9.56 3.35 -6.13
N ARG A 12 -9.63 3.61 -7.44
CA ARG A 12 -10.62 3.00 -8.34
C ARG A 12 -10.47 1.49 -8.50
N SER A 13 -9.25 0.98 -8.53
CA SER A 13 -8.98 -0.44 -8.77
C SER A 13 -8.57 -1.14 -7.47
N PRO A 14 -9.41 -2.05 -6.95
CA PRO A 14 -9.04 -2.97 -5.86
C PRO A 14 -7.87 -3.87 -6.23
N TRP A 15 -7.83 -4.35 -7.48
CA TRP A 15 -6.78 -5.24 -7.97
C TRP A 15 -5.39 -4.63 -7.89
N ALA A 16 -5.26 -3.31 -8.07
CA ALA A 16 -4.00 -2.62 -7.89
C ALA A 16 -3.44 -2.80 -6.45
N VAL A 17 -4.29 -2.71 -5.42
CA VAL A 17 -3.88 -2.94 -4.03
C VAL A 17 -3.55 -4.41 -3.80
N VAL A 18 -4.44 -5.31 -4.23
CA VAL A 18 -4.32 -6.76 -4.02
C VAL A 18 -3.06 -7.32 -4.68
N ASN A 19 -2.81 -6.95 -5.93
CA ASN A 19 -1.67 -7.45 -6.70
C ASN A 19 -0.35 -6.90 -6.16
N THR A 20 -0.29 -5.62 -5.74
CA THR A 20 0.92 -5.07 -5.14
C THR A 20 1.23 -5.74 -3.80
N TYR A 21 0.23 -5.94 -2.95
CA TYR A 21 0.42 -6.65 -1.68
C TYR A 21 0.91 -8.08 -1.89
N TYR A 22 0.26 -8.83 -2.79
CA TYR A 22 0.71 -10.18 -3.17
C TYR A 22 2.17 -10.17 -3.64
N LYS A 23 2.52 -9.26 -4.56
CA LYS A 23 3.88 -9.15 -5.09
C LYS A 23 4.90 -8.83 -3.99
N LEU A 24 4.56 -7.94 -3.06
CA LEU A 24 5.41 -7.60 -1.93
C LEU A 24 5.72 -8.84 -1.06
N LEU A 25 4.70 -9.66 -0.75
CA LEU A 25 4.91 -10.89 0.02
C LEU A 25 5.79 -11.90 -0.73
N THR A 26 5.64 -12.04 -2.06
CA THR A 26 6.51 -12.93 -2.85
C THR A 26 7.98 -12.52 -2.83
N ARG A 27 8.28 -11.24 -2.57
CA ARG A 27 9.65 -10.71 -2.41
C ARG A 27 10.15 -10.79 -0.96
N GLY A 28 9.42 -11.46 -0.06
CA GLY A 28 9.77 -11.59 1.35
C GLY A 28 9.40 -10.39 2.21
N GLY A 29 8.68 -9.39 1.68
CA GLY A 29 8.14 -8.30 2.48
C GLY A 29 7.11 -8.85 3.47
N LYS A 30 7.23 -8.50 4.75
CA LYS A 30 6.28 -8.90 5.81
C LYS A 30 5.87 -7.64 6.57
N ALA A 31 4.59 -7.55 6.92
CA ALA A 31 4.06 -6.45 7.73
C ALA A 31 3.20 -7.02 8.86
N GLU A 32 3.35 -6.46 10.06
CA GLU A 32 2.55 -6.85 11.24
C GLU A 32 1.27 -6.02 11.35
N ARG A 33 1.29 -4.82 10.77
CA ARG A 33 0.19 -3.86 10.73
C ARG A 33 -0.07 -3.49 9.29
N ILE A 34 -1.33 -3.46 8.89
CA ILE A 34 -1.77 -3.02 7.58
C ILE A 34 -2.81 -1.93 7.74
N TYR A 35 -2.62 -0.82 7.03
CA TYR A 35 -3.55 0.30 6.98
C TYR A 35 -4.01 0.52 5.54
N VAL A 36 -5.32 0.49 5.31
CA VAL A 36 -5.92 0.79 4.01
C VAL A 36 -6.62 2.14 4.06
N PHE A 37 -6.06 3.14 3.40
CA PHE A 37 -6.67 4.46 3.26
C PHE A 37 -7.47 4.56 1.98
N THR A 38 -8.66 5.16 2.03
CA THR A 38 -9.47 5.38 0.84
C THR A 38 -10.30 6.66 0.94
N GLU A 39 -10.69 7.23 -0.21
CA GLU A 39 -11.69 8.30 -0.27
C GLU A 39 -13.11 7.72 -0.21
N GLU A 40 -14.08 8.49 0.32
CA GLU A 40 -15.48 8.06 0.51
C GLU A 40 -16.08 7.43 -0.75
N ARG A 41 -15.80 7.97 -1.94
CA ARG A 41 -16.30 7.41 -3.22
C ARG A 41 -15.88 5.97 -3.48
N TYR A 42 -14.77 5.49 -2.91
CA TYR A 42 -14.25 4.14 -3.10
C TYR A 42 -14.45 3.25 -1.86
N ARG A 43 -15.09 3.76 -0.80
CA ARG A 43 -15.36 3.02 0.44
C ARG A 43 -16.03 1.68 0.23
N HIS A 44 -16.93 1.59 -0.76
CA HIS A 44 -17.64 0.35 -1.11
C HIS A 44 -16.71 -0.81 -1.51
N ASN A 45 -15.47 -0.53 -1.90
CA ASN A 45 -14.46 -1.54 -2.24
C ASN A 45 -13.66 -2.03 -1.03
N LEU A 46 -13.69 -1.34 0.12
CA LEU A 46 -12.92 -1.71 1.31
C LEU A 46 -13.16 -3.14 1.78
N PRO A 47 -14.42 -3.64 1.91
CA PRO A 47 -14.63 -4.99 2.41
C PRO A 47 -13.91 -6.05 1.57
N LYS A 48 -14.00 -5.93 0.24
CA LYS A 48 -13.35 -6.84 -0.71
C LYS A 48 -11.82 -6.78 -0.62
N VAL A 49 -11.26 -5.58 -0.48
CA VAL A 49 -9.81 -5.39 -0.35
C VAL A 49 -9.29 -5.96 0.97
N VAL A 50 -9.99 -5.71 2.07
CA VAL A 50 -9.61 -6.23 3.40
C VAL A 50 -9.69 -7.76 3.42
N GLU A 51 -10.74 -8.33 2.84
CA GLU A 51 -10.89 -9.78 2.69
C GLU A 51 -9.75 -10.38 1.85
N ALA A 52 -9.42 -9.77 0.71
CA ALA A 52 -8.34 -10.23 -0.16
C ALA A 52 -6.96 -10.14 0.52
N ILE A 53 -6.66 -9.02 1.21
CA ILE A 53 -5.43 -8.87 1.99
C ILE A 53 -5.35 -9.97 3.05
N ARG A 54 -6.44 -10.22 3.79
CA ARG A 54 -6.49 -11.25 4.82
C ARG A 54 -6.23 -12.65 4.24
N ALA A 55 -6.92 -13.01 3.17
CA ALA A 55 -6.75 -14.30 2.50
C ALA A 55 -5.31 -14.50 2.00
N ILE A 56 -4.70 -13.45 1.43
CA ILE A 56 -3.29 -13.46 1.02
C ILE A 56 -2.38 -13.61 2.24
N SER A 57 -2.59 -12.86 3.32
CA SER A 57 -1.79 -12.96 4.54
C SER A 57 -1.83 -14.39 5.11
N GLU A 58 -3.02 -14.99 5.21
CA GLU A 58 -3.22 -16.35 5.72
C GLU A 58 -2.49 -17.39 4.87
N ALA A 59 -2.52 -17.26 3.54
CA ALA A 59 -1.77 -18.15 2.64
C ALA A 59 -0.24 -18.09 2.87
N TYR A 60 0.27 -17.01 3.43
CA TYR A 60 1.68 -16.84 3.81
C TYR A 60 1.94 -17.08 5.32
N ASN A 61 0.96 -17.64 6.06
CA ASN A 61 1.02 -17.83 7.51
C ASN A 61 1.27 -16.52 8.29
N LEU A 62 0.69 -15.43 7.83
CA LEU A 62 0.74 -14.11 8.47
C LEU A 62 -0.63 -13.74 9.02
N HIS A 63 -0.65 -13.06 10.17
CA HIS A 63 -1.88 -12.58 10.82
C HIS A 63 -1.76 -11.09 11.18
N PRO A 64 -1.61 -10.19 10.18
CA PRO A 64 -1.48 -8.77 10.46
C PRO A 64 -2.79 -8.20 11.01
N ALA A 65 -2.69 -7.21 11.89
CA ALA A 65 -3.85 -6.38 12.21
C ALA A 65 -4.13 -5.44 11.03
N ILE A 66 -5.36 -5.48 10.51
CA ILE A 66 -5.78 -4.68 9.36
C ILE A 66 -6.74 -3.59 9.87
N GLU A 67 -6.38 -2.34 9.65
CA GLU A 67 -7.19 -1.17 9.95
C GLU A 67 -7.51 -0.41 8.65
N THR A 68 -8.67 0.25 8.61
CA THR A 68 -9.11 1.01 7.43
C THR A 68 -9.46 2.42 7.80
N GLU A 69 -9.07 3.36 6.95
CA GLU A 69 -9.32 4.78 7.13
C GLU A 69 -10.05 5.34 5.91
N VAL A 70 -11.21 5.96 6.14
CA VAL A 70 -11.96 6.65 5.10
C VAL A 70 -11.77 8.15 5.27
N VAL A 71 -11.36 8.81 4.19
CA VAL A 71 -11.25 10.26 4.12
C VAL A 71 -12.34 10.84 3.22
N PRO A 72 -12.83 12.06 3.50
CA PRO A 72 -13.72 12.76 2.58
C PRO A 72 -13.08 12.90 1.20
N ASP A 73 -13.89 12.83 0.16
CA ASP A 73 -13.47 13.17 -1.20
C ASP A 73 -12.83 14.57 -1.24
N TYR A 74 -11.66 14.70 -1.87
CA TYR A 74 -10.88 15.95 -1.89
C TYR A 74 -10.49 16.48 -0.49
N GLY A 75 -10.64 15.67 0.57
CA GLY A 75 -10.31 16.01 1.95
C GLY A 75 -8.82 15.98 2.23
N PHE A 76 -8.01 16.72 1.46
CA PHE A 76 -6.56 16.72 1.54
C PHE A 76 -6.04 17.02 2.96
N PHE A 77 -6.55 18.07 3.60
CA PHE A 77 -6.17 18.42 4.98
C PHE A 77 -6.55 17.35 6.00
N VAL A 78 -7.65 16.62 5.76
CA VAL A 78 -8.07 15.51 6.63
C VAL A 78 -7.14 14.32 6.46
N ALA A 79 -6.78 13.99 5.21
CA ALA A 79 -5.83 12.93 4.90
C ALA A 79 -4.44 13.26 5.48
N ASP A 80 -3.96 14.48 5.28
CA ASP A 80 -2.69 14.98 5.81
C ASP A 80 -2.59 14.79 7.33
N ARG A 81 -3.60 15.27 8.07
CA ARG A 81 -3.68 15.10 9.52
C ARG A 81 -3.70 13.63 9.93
N LYS A 82 -4.53 12.80 9.29
CA LYS A 82 -4.64 11.37 9.62
C LYS A 82 -3.33 10.62 9.36
N PHE A 83 -2.63 10.91 8.26
CA PHE A 83 -1.32 10.31 7.99
C PHE A 83 -0.31 10.73 9.06
N ARG A 84 -0.26 12.01 9.41
CA ARG A 84 0.64 12.50 10.46
C ARG A 84 0.38 11.85 11.81
N GLU A 85 -0.89 11.74 12.22
CA GLU A 85 -1.31 11.07 13.45
C GLU A 85 -0.89 9.59 13.44
N LEU A 86 -1.16 8.88 12.33
CA LEU A 86 -0.80 7.48 12.18
C LEU A 86 0.72 7.27 12.19
N PHE A 87 1.48 8.03 11.41
CA PHE A 87 2.92 7.86 11.30
C PHE A 87 3.63 8.20 12.61
N THR A 88 3.19 9.26 13.31
CA THR A 88 3.66 9.56 14.67
C THR A 88 3.40 8.39 15.64
N LYS A 89 2.21 7.79 15.58
CA LYS A 89 1.87 6.63 16.42
C LYS A 89 2.78 5.45 16.10
N LEU A 90 2.92 5.11 14.83
CA LEU A 90 3.71 3.96 14.37
C LEU A 90 5.21 4.11 14.70
N GLU A 91 5.77 5.30 14.53
CA GLU A 91 7.15 5.60 14.92
C GLU A 91 7.36 5.38 16.43
N ARG A 92 6.46 5.88 17.27
CA ARG A 92 6.51 5.69 18.73
C ARG A 92 6.40 4.21 19.14
N GLU A 93 5.72 3.40 18.33
CA GLU A 93 5.60 1.95 18.49
C GLU A 93 6.78 1.16 17.87
N GLY A 94 7.77 1.86 17.32
CA GLY A 94 9.00 1.28 16.75
C GLY A 94 8.84 0.69 15.35
N TYR A 95 7.80 1.09 14.61
CA TYR A 95 7.58 0.65 13.23
C TYR A 95 8.33 1.54 12.23
N ARG A 96 8.80 0.92 11.15
CA ARG A 96 9.11 1.63 9.90
C ARG A 96 7.92 1.53 8.95
N MET A 97 7.66 2.61 8.22
CA MET A 97 6.51 2.70 7.32
C MET A 97 6.88 2.14 5.94
N GLY A 98 6.09 1.18 5.47
CA GLY A 98 6.10 0.74 4.08
C GLY A 98 4.89 1.31 3.36
N LEU A 99 5.09 2.17 2.37
CA LEU A 99 4.00 2.85 1.67
C LEU A 99 3.80 2.27 0.28
N ASP A 100 2.57 1.88 -0.05
CA ASP A 100 2.16 1.49 -1.39
C ASP A 100 1.31 2.59 -2.03
N ILE A 101 1.86 3.18 -3.10
CA ILE A 101 1.25 4.28 -3.86
C ILE A 101 0.68 3.81 -5.21
N THR A 102 0.54 2.49 -5.41
CA THR A 102 0.05 1.90 -6.67
C THR A 102 -1.34 2.39 -7.03
N SER A 103 -2.20 2.51 -6.01
CA SER A 103 -3.58 2.96 -6.15
C SER A 103 -3.83 4.24 -5.34
N GLY A 104 -5.07 4.70 -5.33
CA GLY A 104 -5.46 5.98 -4.74
C GLY A 104 -5.39 7.15 -5.73
N ARG A 105 -6.11 8.23 -5.43
CA ARG A 105 -6.02 9.46 -6.24
C ARG A 105 -4.74 10.22 -5.90
N LYS A 106 -4.20 10.91 -6.92
CA LYS A 106 -2.94 11.70 -6.82
C LYS A 106 -2.89 12.61 -5.59
N ALA A 107 -4.00 13.23 -5.19
CA ALA A 107 -4.04 14.10 -4.01
C ALA A 107 -3.80 13.32 -2.70
N LEU A 108 -4.42 12.15 -2.55
CA LEU A 108 -4.22 11.27 -1.40
C LEU A 108 -2.79 10.71 -1.36
N VAL A 109 -2.28 10.28 -2.52
CA VAL A 109 -0.90 9.83 -2.69
C VAL A 109 0.09 10.94 -2.30
N ALA A 110 -0.13 12.16 -2.78
CA ALA A 110 0.73 13.30 -2.47
C ALA A 110 0.72 13.61 -0.97
N ALA A 111 -0.44 13.59 -0.30
CA ALA A 111 -0.53 13.77 1.15
C ALA A 111 0.30 12.72 1.89
N ALA A 112 0.16 11.44 1.52
CA ALA A 112 0.93 10.35 2.14
C ALA A 112 2.44 10.53 1.95
N ILE A 113 2.88 10.88 0.74
CA ILE A 113 4.31 11.09 0.43
C ILE A 113 4.87 12.31 1.16
N VAL A 114 4.13 13.42 1.23
CA VAL A 114 4.59 14.62 1.95
C VAL A 114 4.80 14.29 3.42
N GLN A 115 3.84 13.61 4.05
CA GLN A 115 3.91 13.27 5.47
C GLN A 115 4.99 12.23 5.78
N ILE A 116 5.10 11.13 5.00
CA ILE A 116 5.98 10.01 5.34
C ILE A 116 7.48 10.40 5.35
N ARG A 117 7.87 11.47 4.65
CA ARG A 117 9.26 11.95 4.56
C ARG A 117 9.86 12.37 5.90
N GLU A 118 9.03 12.69 6.88
CA GLU A 118 9.47 13.08 8.22
C GLU A 118 9.71 11.89 9.15
N PHE A 119 9.47 10.66 8.68
CA PHE A 119 9.46 9.47 9.53
C PHE A 119 10.32 8.31 9.01
N PRO A 120 10.63 7.29 9.84
CA PRO A 120 11.39 6.12 9.42
C PRO A 120 10.68 5.30 8.34
N VAL A 121 11.19 5.34 7.11
CA VAL A 121 10.59 4.62 5.96
C VAL A 121 11.34 3.31 5.71
N ALA A 122 10.61 2.23 5.46
CA ALA A 122 11.15 0.94 5.02
C ALA A 122 11.21 0.86 3.48
N PHE A 123 10.12 1.25 2.81
CA PHE A 123 10.01 1.30 1.35
C PHE A 123 8.86 2.21 0.93
N ILE A 124 8.90 2.69 -0.32
CA ILE A 124 7.78 3.34 -0.99
C ILE A 124 7.63 2.66 -2.35
N VAL A 125 6.58 1.87 -2.54
CA VAL A 125 6.41 1.01 -3.72
C VAL A 125 5.29 1.45 -4.63
N TYR A 126 5.49 1.23 -5.93
CA TYR A 126 4.49 1.36 -6.97
C TYR A 126 4.61 0.17 -7.93
N MET A 127 3.49 -0.50 -8.19
CA MET A 127 3.41 -1.51 -9.24
C MET A 127 2.88 -0.89 -10.52
N GLY A 128 3.72 -0.79 -11.54
CA GLY A 128 3.29 -0.38 -12.87
C GLY A 128 2.38 -1.42 -13.51
N LEU A 129 1.47 -0.98 -14.37
CA LEU A 129 0.79 -1.83 -15.34
C LEU A 129 1.07 -1.24 -16.73
N LEU A 130 1.95 -1.90 -17.48
CA LEU A 130 2.48 -1.34 -18.73
C LEU A 130 1.48 -1.39 -19.89
N ASP A 131 0.44 -2.21 -19.78
CA ASP A 131 -0.60 -2.38 -20.79
C ASP A 131 -2.00 -2.31 -20.17
N ARG A 132 -2.85 -1.51 -20.81
CA ARG A 132 -4.21 -1.20 -20.40
C ARG A 132 -5.23 -2.25 -20.84
N ASP A 133 -4.80 -3.34 -21.47
CA ASP A 133 -5.65 -4.49 -21.81
C ASP A 133 -5.73 -5.53 -20.68
N PHE A 134 -4.93 -5.37 -19.63
CA PHE A 134 -4.95 -6.22 -18.43
C PHE A 134 -5.62 -5.64 -17.17
N PRO A 135 -6.46 -4.59 -17.19
CA PRO A 135 -7.06 -4.10 -15.97
C PRO A 135 -7.96 -5.19 -15.39
N ASP A 136 -8.04 -5.19 -14.07
CA ASP A 136 -8.97 -5.99 -13.28
C ASP A 136 -8.74 -7.51 -13.32
N ARG A 137 -7.47 -7.94 -13.32
CA ARG A 137 -7.10 -9.35 -13.18
C ARG A 137 -6.14 -9.59 -12.00
N PRO A 138 -6.17 -10.78 -11.37
CA PRO A 138 -5.17 -11.19 -10.39
C PRO A 138 -3.75 -11.17 -10.97
N TYR A 139 -2.76 -10.95 -10.11
CA TYR A 139 -1.33 -10.88 -10.47
C TYR A 139 -0.87 -12.02 -11.37
N MET A 140 -1.27 -13.26 -11.07
CA MET A 140 -0.88 -14.48 -11.79
C MET A 140 -1.45 -14.58 -13.21
N MET A 141 -2.48 -13.78 -13.55
CA MET A 141 -3.11 -13.76 -14.86
C MET A 141 -2.57 -12.64 -15.77
N ILE A 142 -1.63 -11.83 -15.26
CA ILE A 142 -1.00 -10.74 -16.00
C ILE A 142 0.48 -11.10 -16.18
N PRO A 143 1.07 -10.97 -17.37
CA PRO A 143 2.48 -11.29 -17.57
C PRO A 143 3.39 -10.50 -16.60
N THR A 144 4.39 -11.16 -16.03
CA THR A 144 5.21 -10.58 -14.94
C THR A 144 6.00 -9.34 -15.39
N HIS A 145 6.51 -9.34 -16.62
CA HIS A 145 7.20 -8.19 -17.21
C HIS A 145 6.29 -6.96 -17.41
N MET A 146 4.97 -7.15 -17.40
CA MET A 146 3.97 -6.07 -17.51
C MET A 146 3.61 -5.45 -16.17
N GLN A 147 4.10 -6.04 -15.06
CA GLN A 147 3.80 -5.63 -13.69
C GLN A 147 5.07 -5.31 -12.88
N PRO A 148 5.94 -4.40 -13.34
CA PRO A 148 7.15 -4.05 -12.60
C PRO A 148 6.78 -3.35 -11.30
N ILE A 149 7.33 -3.81 -10.17
CA ILE A 149 7.26 -3.11 -8.90
C ILE A 149 8.56 -2.34 -8.69
N LYS A 150 8.46 -1.06 -8.37
CA LYS A 150 9.59 -0.17 -8.11
C LYS A 150 9.55 0.32 -6.68
N ASN A 151 10.70 0.36 -6.00
CA ASN A 151 10.87 1.08 -4.74
C ASN A 151 11.49 2.45 -4.99
N PHE A 152 10.82 3.53 -4.59
CA PHE A 152 11.29 4.90 -4.77
C PHE A 152 12.46 5.27 -3.85
N LEU A 153 12.78 4.44 -2.84
CA LEU A 153 13.98 4.60 -2.03
C LEU A 153 15.24 3.95 -2.66
N GLY A 154 15.08 3.31 -3.82
CA GLY A 154 16.08 2.44 -4.42
C GLY A 154 15.84 0.97 -4.06
N ASP A 155 16.16 0.08 -5.00
CA ASP A 155 16.37 -1.34 -4.73
C ASP A 155 17.88 -1.52 -4.50
N GLU A 156 18.34 -2.40 -3.59
CA GLU A 156 19.78 -2.69 -3.37
C GLU A 156 20.49 -3.35 -4.59
N SER A 157 20.01 -3.13 -5.81
CA SER A 157 20.66 -3.56 -7.04
C SER A 157 20.18 -2.74 -8.25
N GLU A 158 20.60 -1.49 -8.36
CA GLU A 158 21.04 -0.96 -9.66
C GLU A 158 22.59 -0.99 -9.64
N GLY A 159 23.16 -2.19 -9.76
CA GLY A 159 24.60 -2.44 -9.69
C GLY A 159 24.92 -3.88 -10.05
N ASP A 160 24.96 -4.14 -11.36
CA ASP A 160 26.09 -4.74 -12.11
C ASP A 160 25.73 -4.84 -13.61
#